data_AF-A0AA43UE35-F1
#
_entry.id   AF-A0AA43UE35-F1
#
_cell.length_a   1.000
_cell.length_b   1.000
_cell.length_c   1.000
_cell.angle_alpha   90.00
_cell.angle_beta   90.00
_cell.angle_gamma   90.00
#
_symmetry.space_group_name_H-M   'P 1'
#
loop_
_entity.id
_entity.type
_entity.pdbx_description
1 polymer ?
#
loop_
_entity_poly.entity_id
_entity_poly.type
_entity_poly.pdbx_seq_one_letter_code
_entity_poly.pdbx_strand_id
1 'polypeptide(L)'
;MGRKKIFVMLWASHVPILNRIKDDLNVELDIATDGGLDSQSDVEMIVDRMRSADATILYRHNTDFMDRVDEAMAKYRSECKIISLANDPSMWGLTTVDHADAVQCFMYMQASGDENFRRLFDFIDKRILGSEGEPLPPLDIPYEAVVDIDDSEITYLTTKEYLEAKHIDTSGRFVGIIASRPSYMADGLCVERALAKELRSLGVTPILIYCMFSKRSDLGTRSHIECIKDFFYLDGEMLVDAMVKFSTAFIRNSKYDNEPDPDDNILAEMNIPVYAPIIMNRMSVEEWEASNGLTSDIVWQVSFPEFEGLIGPYVIASDIGFVRNDDLKGRTVIPERCRRVAERISNDISLRYKPNSEKKILIFLNNFPCYGVEANVGNAAGLDTLESVADIMKRLKADGYTVEPPEDGKELIDLILKNKALSEFRWTTTIEMKKCGGVIHEMDVDEYQRYFDTLTKKARDDIVNTWGEPPGKAMVLDDKIQITGVNFGNVMVVVQPKRGCFGAKCDGQACKILHDPACPPTHQYIATYHYYEHIWGADVVIHTGTHGSMEWTPGKGVGLTESCYPDICMSNKPHLYIYNSDNPSEGLVAKRRSYATLIDHM
;
A
#
# COMPACT_ATOMS: atom_id res chain seq x y z
N MET A 1 23.39 -23.41 -40.18
CA MET A 1 24.07 -22.21 -39.67
C MET A 1 23.56 -21.99 -38.26
N GLY A 2 24.45 -21.81 -37.28
CA GLY A 2 24.03 -21.45 -35.91
C GLY A 2 23.38 -20.06 -35.91
N ARG A 3 22.54 -19.78 -34.91
CA ARG A 3 22.05 -18.42 -34.67
C ARG A 3 23.26 -17.52 -34.39
N LYS A 4 23.24 -16.29 -34.91
CA LYS A 4 24.30 -15.31 -34.58
C LYS A 4 24.19 -14.93 -33.11
N LYS A 5 25.32 -14.76 -32.45
CA LYS A 5 25.41 -14.48 -31.02
C LYS A 5 25.53 -12.98 -30.77
N ILE A 6 24.65 -12.42 -29.95
CA ILE A 6 24.72 -11.03 -29.50
C ILE A 6 25.02 -11.01 -28.00
N PHE A 7 26.10 -10.34 -27.61
CA PHE A 7 26.38 -10.06 -26.21
C PHE A 7 25.62 -8.81 -25.77
N VAL A 8 24.87 -8.93 -24.66
CA VAL A 8 23.95 -7.90 -24.17
C VAL A 8 24.30 -7.57 -22.73
N MET A 9 24.68 -6.32 -22.45
CA MET A 9 24.96 -5.84 -21.11
C MET A 9 24.16 -4.55 -20.83
N LEU A 10 22.98 -4.70 -20.24
CA LEU A 10 22.04 -3.62 -19.96
C LEU A 10 21.75 -3.54 -18.45
N TRP A 11 20.97 -2.54 -18.02
CA TRP A 11 20.48 -2.46 -16.64
C TRP A 11 19.78 -3.77 -16.22
N ALA A 12 19.93 -4.13 -14.95
CA ALA A 12 19.26 -5.29 -14.36
C ALA A 12 17.72 -5.30 -14.58
N SER A 13 17.10 -4.11 -14.68
CA SER A 13 15.67 -3.94 -14.99
C SER A 13 15.25 -4.43 -16.37
N HIS A 14 16.17 -4.57 -17.34
CA HIS A 14 15.87 -5.11 -18.68
C HIS A 14 15.94 -6.64 -18.74
N VAL A 15 16.61 -7.28 -17.78
CA VAL A 15 16.79 -8.74 -17.76
C VAL A 15 15.46 -9.51 -17.80
N PRO A 16 14.36 -9.09 -17.14
CA PRO A 16 13.05 -9.73 -17.30
C PRO A 16 12.56 -9.71 -18.75
N ILE A 17 12.59 -8.55 -19.43
CA ILE A 17 12.18 -8.39 -20.84
C ILE A 17 13.02 -9.30 -21.73
N LEU A 18 14.35 -9.24 -21.59
CA LEU A 18 15.27 -10.06 -22.40
C LEU A 18 15.00 -11.56 -22.22
N ASN A 19 14.70 -12.01 -21.00
CA ASN A 19 14.39 -13.42 -20.75
C ASN A 19 13.04 -13.85 -21.34
N ARG A 20 12.05 -12.96 -21.47
CA ARG A 20 10.76 -13.28 -22.09
C ARG A 20 10.88 -13.46 -23.60
N ILE A 21 11.71 -12.65 -24.24
CA ILE A 21 11.75 -12.62 -25.72
C ILE A 21 12.84 -13.51 -26.31
N LYS A 22 13.90 -13.86 -25.56
CA LYS A 22 15.12 -14.50 -26.12
C LYS A 22 14.87 -15.76 -26.95
N ASP A 23 13.84 -16.54 -26.59
CA ASP A 23 13.55 -17.81 -27.26
C ASP A 23 12.84 -17.60 -28.62
N ASP A 24 12.17 -16.44 -28.78
CA ASP A 24 11.47 -16.01 -29.99
C ASP A 24 12.40 -15.34 -31.03
N LEU A 25 13.65 -15.03 -30.66
CA LEU A 25 14.57 -14.28 -31.52
C LEU A 25 15.31 -15.18 -32.53
N ASN A 26 15.64 -14.59 -33.69
CA ASN A 26 16.51 -15.21 -34.70
C ASN A 26 18.00 -15.25 -34.30
N VAL A 27 18.34 -14.59 -33.19
CA VAL A 27 19.69 -14.47 -32.63
C VAL A 27 19.75 -15.16 -31.26
N GLU A 28 20.95 -15.54 -30.85
CA GLU A 28 21.23 -16.03 -29.51
C GLU A 28 21.70 -14.88 -28.62
N LEU A 29 21.05 -14.65 -27.47
CA LEU A 29 21.44 -13.60 -26.53
C LEU A 29 22.33 -14.14 -25.43
N ASP A 30 23.51 -13.54 -25.28
CA ASP A 30 24.43 -13.74 -24.17
C ASP A 30 24.31 -12.57 -23.19
N ILE A 31 23.47 -12.73 -22.16
CA ILE A 31 23.04 -11.64 -21.27
C ILE A 31 23.98 -11.51 -20.06
N ALA A 32 24.35 -10.28 -19.74
CA ALA A 32 25.07 -9.89 -18.53
C ALA A 32 24.46 -8.64 -17.89
N THR A 33 24.75 -8.44 -16.62
CA THR A 33 24.46 -7.20 -15.88
C THR A 33 25.72 -6.72 -15.20
N ASP A 34 25.86 -5.42 -15.02
CA ASP A 34 26.96 -4.78 -14.28
C ASP A 34 26.91 -5.01 -12.77
N GLY A 35 25.75 -5.40 -12.23
CA GLY A 35 25.55 -5.64 -10.80
C GLY A 35 26.56 -6.62 -10.18
N GLY A 36 27.46 -6.09 -9.35
CA GLY A 36 28.45 -6.87 -8.59
C GLY A 36 29.76 -7.16 -9.31
N LEU A 37 29.98 -6.60 -10.52
CA LEU A 37 31.24 -6.70 -11.25
C LEU A 37 32.15 -5.51 -10.91
N ASP A 38 33.42 -5.78 -10.57
CA ASP A 38 34.38 -4.72 -10.23
C ASP A 38 35.85 -5.18 -10.41
N SER A 39 36.12 -6.48 -10.34
CA SER A 39 37.48 -7.00 -10.38
C SER A 39 38.10 -6.95 -11.78
N GLN A 40 39.43 -7.04 -11.86
CA GLN A 40 40.14 -7.14 -13.15
C GLN A 40 39.77 -8.41 -13.93
N SER A 41 39.52 -9.51 -13.21
CA SER A 41 38.97 -10.75 -13.77
C SER A 41 37.62 -10.52 -14.45
N ASP A 42 36.76 -9.72 -13.86
CA ASP A 42 35.44 -9.41 -14.43
C ASP A 42 35.57 -8.61 -15.72
N VAL A 43 36.48 -7.63 -15.76
CA VAL A 43 36.78 -6.85 -16.98
C VAL A 43 37.25 -7.78 -18.11
N GLU A 44 38.20 -8.68 -17.84
CA GLU A 44 38.71 -9.64 -18.82
C GLU A 44 37.61 -10.57 -19.34
N MET A 45 36.77 -11.09 -18.44
CA MET A 45 35.62 -11.93 -18.78
C MET A 45 34.63 -11.19 -19.72
N ILE A 46 34.30 -9.94 -19.41
CA ILE A 46 33.36 -9.14 -20.25
C ILE A 46 33.97 -8.86 -21.62
N VAL A 47 35.24 -8.45 -21.67
CA VAL A 47 35.98 -8.22 -22.92
C VAL A 47 35.99 -9.47 -23.80
N ASP A 48 36.25 -10.64 -23.23
CA ASP A 48 36.25 -11.89 -24.01
C ASP A 48 34.85 -12.27 -24.51
N ARG A 49 33.79 -12.03 -23.72
CA ARG A 49 32.41 -12.21 -24.17
C ARG A 49 32.05 -11.26 -25.31
N MET A 50 32.43 -9.99 -25.22
CA MET A 50 32.24 -9.00 -26.29
C MET A 50 32.95 -9.40 -27.58
N ARG A 51 34.19 -9.90 -27.48
CA ARG A 51 35.00 -10.32 -28.64
C ARG A 51 34.49 -11.60 -29.31
N SER A 52 33.88 -12.49 -28.54
CA SER A 52 33.35 -13.77 -29.06
C SER A 52 31.96 -13.66 -29.69
N ALA A 53 31.29 -12.51 -29.56
CA ALA A 53 29.97 -12.27 -30.12
C ALA A 53 30.04 -11.65 -31.54
N ASP A 54 29.02 -11.91 -32.36
CA ASP A 54 28.87 -11.32 -33.69
C ASP A 54 28.54 -9.81 -33.62
N ALA A 55 27.85 -9.40 -32.55
CA ALA A 55 27.63 -8.01 -32.16
C ALA A 55 27.53 -7.88 -30.63
N THR A 56 27.83 -6.69 -30.12
CA THR A 56 27.63 -6.32 -28.73
C THR A 56 26.72 -5.12 -28.62
N ILE A 57 25.78 -5.16 -27.67
CA ILE A 57 25.06 -3.99 -27.19
C ILE A 57 25.30 -3.82 -25.69
N LEU A 58 25.76 -2.64 -25.29
CA LEU A 58 25.96 -2.28 -23.89
C LEU A 58 25.32 -0.93 -23.56
N TYR A 59 24.77 -0.83 -22.36
CA TYR A 59 24.40 0.45 -21.77
C TYR A 59 25.53 0.91 -20.84
N ARG A 60 26.19 2.01 -21.19
CA ARG A 60 27.36 2.53 -20.49
C ARG A 60 26.95 3.37 -19.29
N HIS A 61 27.36 2.90 -18.11
CA HIS A 61 27.23 3.63 -16.85
C HIS A 61 28.48 4.45 -16.58
N ASN A 62 28.34 5.52 -15.81
CA ASN A 62 29.49 6.32 -15.36
C ASN A 62 30.13 5.67 -14.13
N THR A 63 30.88 4.58 -14.34
CA THR A 63 31.56 3.82 -13.29
C THR A 63 32.99 3.46 -13.72
N ASP A 64 33.90 3.39 -12.73
CA ASP A 64 35.30 3.00 -12.94
C ASP A 64 35.44 1.64 -13.64
N PHE A 65 34.52 0.71 -13.37
CA PHE A 65 34.46 -0.59 -14.05
C PHE A 65 34.26 -0.44 -15.55
N MET A 66 33.30 0.39 -15.97
CA MET A 66 33.01 0.60 -17.39
C MET A 66 34.13 1.39 -18.10
N ASP A 67 34.84 2.27 -17.40
CA ASP A 67 36.05 2.92 -17.94
C ASP A 67 37.14 1.90 -18.26
N ARG A 68 37.37 0.94 -17.36
CA ARG A 68 38.34 -0.14 -17.57
C ARG A 68 37.93 -1.08 -18.70
N VAL A 69 36.63 -1.35 -18.87
CA VAL A 69 36.11 -2.11 -20.01
C VAL A 69 36.35 -1.37 -21.32
N ASP A 70 36.07 -0.06 -21.38
CA ASP A 70 36.33 0.77 -22.57
C ASP A 70 37.83 0.79 -22.94
N GLU A 71 38.72 0.98 -21.96
CA GLU A 71 40.17 0.96 -22.17
C GLU A 71 40.66 -0.40 -22.70
N ALA A 72 40.15 -1.50 -22.14
CA ALA A 72 40.50 -2.84 -22.57
C ALA A 72 39.99 -3.15 -23.98
N MET A 73 38.75 -2.73 -24.31
CA MET A 73 38.14 -2.92 -25.62
C MET A 73 38.69 -1.99 -26.70
N ALA A 74 39.31 -0.86 -26.34
CA ALA A 74 39.85 0.11 -27.30
C ALA A 74 40.79 -0.52 -28.34
N LYS A 75 41.54 -1.57 -27.95
CA LYS A 75 42.47 -2.31 -28.82
C LYS A 75 41.78 -3.22 -29.84
N TYR A 76 40.54 -3.64 -29.55
CA TYR A 76 39.77 -4.60 -30.35
C TYR A 76 38.59 -3.94 -31.09
N ARG A 77 38.35 -2.65 -30.87
CA ARG A 77 37.18 -1.93 -31.40
C ARG A 77 37.02 -2.07 -32.92
N SER A 78 38.10 -2.14 -33.69
CA SER A 78 38.02 -2.26 -35.15
C SER A 78 37.56 -3.63 -35.64
N GLU A 79 37.63 -4.65 -34.78
CA GLU A 79 37.33 -6.05 -35.12
C GLU A 79 35.91 -6.45 -34.66
N CYS A 80 35.28 -5.64 -33.81
CA CYS A 80 33.99 -5.94 -33.19
C CYS A 80 32.92 -4.94 -33.64
N LYS A 81 31.67 -5.41 -33.76
CA LYS A 81 30.49 -4.56 -33.96
C LYS A 81 29.91 -4.22 -32.59
N ILE A 82 30.17 -2.99 -32.12
CA ILE A 82 29.84 -2.55 -30.77
C ILE A 82 28.82 -1.41 -30.85
N ILE A 83 27.76 -1.55 -30.07
CA ILE A 83 26.69 -0.57 -29.87
C ILE A 83 26.77 -0.15 -28.40
N SER A 84 27.49 0.92 -28.09
CA SER A 84 27.67 1.44 -26.73
C SER A 84 26.84 2.69 -26.53
N LEU A 85 25.80 2.59 -25.70
CA LEU A 85 24.77 3.60 -25.56
C LEU A 85 24.71 4.13 -24.12
N ALA A 86 24.39 5.40 -23.96
CA ALA A 86 24.16 6.06 -22.67
C ALA A 86 23.17 7.21 -22.85
N ASN A 87 22.61 7.72 -21.74
CA ASN A 87 21.76 8.91 -21.76
C ASN A 87 22.50 10.14 -22.32
N ASP A 88 23.80 10.27 -22.04
CA ASP A 88 24.66 11.28 -22.65
C ASP A 88 25.33 10.71 -23.91
N PRO A 89 25.03 11.25 -25.11
CA PRO A 89 25.67 10.85 -26.35
C PRO A 89 27.20 10.99 -26.34
N SER A 90 27.76 11.86 -25.48
CA SER A 90 29.22 12.02 -25.35
C SER A 90 29.92 10.73 -24.92
N MET A 91 29.19 9.83 -24.26
CA MET A 91 29.71 8.56 -23.75
C MET A 91 29.65 7.42 -24.77
N TRP A 92 29.20 7.65 -26.01
CA TRP A 92 29.06 6.59 -27.01
C TRP A 92 30.39 6.22 -27.69
N GLY A 93 31.53 6.63 -27.14
CA GLY A 93 32.85 6.57 -27.78
C GLY A 93 33.36 5.16 -28.14
N LEU A 94 32.80 4.11 -27.54
CA LEU A 94 33.11 2.71 -27.88
C LEU A 94 32.28 2.15 -29.05
N THR A 95 31.24 2.87 -29.50
CA THR A 95 30.39 2.45 -30.63
C THR A 95 31.19 2.40 -31.93
N THR A 96 31.08 1.28 -32.66
CA THR A 96 31.82 1.04 -33.91
C THR A 96 30.91 0.89 -35.14
N VAL A 97 29.60 0.75 -34.92
CA VAL A 97 28.59 0.75 -35.98
C VAL A 97 28.30 2.19 -36.47
N ASP A 98 27.54 2.32 -37.56
CA ASP A 98 27.12 3.64 -38.05
C ASP A 98 26.35 4.40 -36.95
N HIS A 99 26.59 5.71 -36.84
CA HIS A 99 25.94 6.54 -35.83
C HIS A 99 24.42 6.51 -35.97
N ALA A 100 23.88 6.50 -37.19
CA ALA A 100 22.44 6.41 -37.42
C ALA A 100 21.86 5.09 -36.91
N ASP A 101 22.56 3.97 -37.11
CA ASP A 101 22.14 2.66 -36.61
C ASP A 101 22.21 2.61 -35.07
N ALA A 102 23.23 3.23 -34.46
CA ALA A 102 23.33 3.33 -33.00
C ALA A 102 22.20 4.18 -32.40
N VAL A 103 21.86 5.31 -33.02
CA VAL A 103 20.71 6.13 -32.63
C VAL A 103 19.41 5.35 -32.74
N GLN A 104 19.24 4.57 -33.81
CA GLN A 104 18.05 3.74 -33.98
C GLN A 104 17.94 2.66 -32.90
N CYS A 105 19.05 1.99 -32.55
CA CYS A 105 19.12 1.07 -31.41
C CYS A 105 18.72 1.76 -30.09
N PHE A 106 19.22 2.97 -29.86
CA PHE A 106 18.86 3.77 -28.68
C PHE A 106 17.37 4.10 -28.64
N MET A 107 16.75 4.42 -29.79
CA MET A 107 15.32 4.69 -29.88
C MET A 107 14.46 3.47 -29.48
N TYR A 108 14.80 2.25 -29.93
CA TYR A 108 14.09 1.05 -29.47
C TYR A 108 14.22 0.86 -27.96
N MET A 109 15.41 1.08 -27.40
CA MET A 109 15.64 0.96 -25.96
C MET A 109 14.84 1.99 -25.15
N GLN A 110 14.77 3.23 -25.63
CA GLN A 110 13.99 4.30 -24.99
C GLN A 110 12.48 4.03 -25.05
N ALA A 111 11.98 3.53 -26.19
CA ALA A 111 10.57 3.15 -26.33
C ALA A 111 10.20 2.02 -25.36
N SER A 112 11.13 1.08 -25.12
CA SER A 112 11.02 -0.04 -24.17
C SER A 112 9.86 -1.00 -24.49
N GLY A 113 9.70 -2.05 -23.68
CA GLY A 113 8.69 -3.10 -23.87
C GLY A 113 9.13 -4.23 -24.81
N ASP A 114 8.47 -5.37 -24.68
CA ASP A 114 8.89 -6.64 -25.30
C ASP A 114 9.00 -6.54 -26.82
N GLU A 115 8.02 -5.93 -27.48
CA GLU A 115 8.02 -5.79 -28.94
C GLU A 115 9.14 -4.87 -29.44
N ASN A 116 9.45 -3.78 -28.74
CA ASN A 116 10.56 -2.91 -29.11
C ASN A 116 11.91 -3.60 -28.93
N PHE A 117 12.07 -4.43 -27.89
CA PHE A 117 13.28 -5.23 -27.75
C PHE A 117 13.36 -6.35 -28.81
N ARG A 118 12.24 -6.96 -29.22
CA ARG A 118 12.22 -7.87 -30.38
C ARG A 118 12.68 -7.15 -31.65
N ARG A 119 12.12 -5.96 -31.92
CA ARG A 119 12.51 -5.14 -33.08
C ARG A 119 13.94 -4.64 -32.99
N LEU A 120 14.47 -4.34 -31.80
CA LEU A 120 15.87 -4.00 -31.59
C LEU A 120 16.80 -5.14 -32.04
N PHE A 121 16.55 -6.36 -31.60
CA PHE A 121 17.42 -7.49 -31.97
C PHE A 121 17.21 -7.91 -33.43
N ASP A 122 16.00 -7.79 -33.98
CA ASP A 122 15.73 -7.95 -35.41
C ASP A 122 16.45 -6.88 -36.24
N PHE A 123 16.49 -5.63 -35.77
CA PHE A 123 17.25 -4.53 -36.37
C PHE A 123 18.75 -4.83 -36.38
N ILE A 124 19.31 -5.27 -35.25
CA ILE A 124 20.72 -5.65 -35.17
C ILE A 124 21.01 -6.82 -36.13
N ASP A 125 20.16 -7.83 -36.19
CA ASP A 125 20.40 -8.98 -37.07
C ASP A 125 20.36 -8.60 -38.56
N LYS A 126 19.38 -7.80 -38.98
CA LYS A 126 19.19 -7.41 -40.38
C LYS A 126 20.17 -6.33 -40.83
N ARG A 127 20.27 -5.23 -40.09
CA ARG A 127 21.05 -4.05 -40.50
C ARG A 127 22.53 -4.17 -40.18
N ILE A 128 22.85 -4.68 -38.99
CA ILE A 128 24.24 -4.72 -38.49
C ILE A 128 24.89 -6.06 -38.84
N LEU A 129 24.15 -7.16 -38.74
CA LEU A 129 24.66 -8.51 -39.03
C LEU A 129 24.32 -9.01 -40.44
N GLY A 130 23.54 -8.28 -41.23
CA GLY A 130 23.31 -8.55 -42.66
C GLY A 130 22.35 -9.70 -42.97
N SER A 131 21.43 -10.05 -42.09
CA SER A 131 20.32 -10.96 -42.41
C SER A 131 19.32 -10.32 -43.39
N GLU A 132 18.55 -11.14 -44.10
CA GLU A 132 17.55 -10.66 -45.06
C GLU A 132 16.33 -9.99 -44.40
N GLY A 133 15.77 -8.99 -45.09
CA GLY A 133 14.56 -8.27 -44.70
C GLY A 133 14.83 -6.87 -44.17
N GLU A 134 13.77 -6.06 -44.09
CA GLU A 134 13.81 -4.73 -43.48
C GLU A 134 13.33 -4.81 -42.02
N PRO A 135 13.99 -4.12 -41.08
CA PRO A 135 13.52 -4.04 -39.71
C PRO A 135 12.33 -3.07 -39.60
N LEU A 136 11.40 -3.38 -38.70
CA LEU A 136 10.28 -2.50 -38.39
C LEU A 136 10.72 -1.39 -37.43
N PRO A 137 10.27 -0.13 -37.60
CA PRO A 137 10.62 0.96 -36.68
C PRO A 137 10.12 0.69 -35.25
N PRO A 138 10.63 1.41 -34.23
CA PRO A 138 10.14 1.31 -32.87
C PRO A 138 8.62 1.47 -32.81
N LEU A 139 7.97 0.59 -32.06
CA LEU A 139 6.58 0.76 -31.68
C LEU A 139 6.49 1.92 -30.69
N ASP A 140 5.72 2.94 -31.05
CA ASP A 140 5.43 4.06 -30.16
C ASP A 140 4.45 3.59 -29.08
N ILE A 141 4.92 3.54 -27.83
CA ILE A 141 4.12 3.20 -26.68
C ILE A 141 3.95 4.48 -25.87
N PRO A 142 2.71 4.94 -25.63
CA PRO A 142 2.44 6.16 -24.89
C PRO A 142 3.23 6.23 -23.58
N TYR A 143 3.59 7.45 -23.18
CA TYR A 143 4.23 7.67 -21.88
C TYR A 143 3.23 7.61 -20.72
N GLU A 144 1.97 7.89 -21.03
CA GLU A 144 0.86 7.75 -20.12
C GLU A 144 -0.40 7.29 -20.87
N ALA A 145 -1.16 6.41 -20.24
CA ALA A 145 -2.43 5.91 -20.76
C ALA A 145 -3.24 5.25 -19.64
N VAL A 146 -4.54 5.10 -19.87
CA VAL A 146 -5.40 4.21 -19.09
C VAL A 146 -5.16 2.77 -19.56
N VAL A 147 -4.96 1.84 -18.62
CA VAL A 147 -4.77 0.41 -18.90
C VAL A 147 -6.07 -0.33 -18.64
N ASP A 148 -6.42 -1.25 -19.55
CA ASP A 148 -7.54 -2.13 -19.29
C ASP A 148 -7.25 -3.09 -18.12
N ILE A 149 -8.23 -3.23 -17.23
CA ILE A 149 -8.09 -4.03 -16.00
C ILE A 149 -7.98 -5.52 -16.33
N ASP A 150 -8.57 -6.00 -17.41
CA ASP A 150 -8.61 -7.42 -17.78
C ASP A 150 -7.54 -7.80 -18.79
N ASP A 151 -7.06 -6.84 -19.59
CA ASP A 151 -6.00 -7.05 -20.57
C ASP A 151 -4.98 -5.89 -20.63
N SER A 152 -3.75 -6.11 -20.17
CA SER A 152 -2.72 -5.07 -20.14
C SER A 152 -2.22 -4.61 -21.51
N GLU A 153 -2.51 -5.37 -22.57
CA GLU A 153 -2.17 -4.99 -23.94
C GLU A 153 -3.10 -3.92 -24.50
N ILE A 154 -4.27 -3.71 -23.86
CA ILE A 154 -5.25 -2.71 -24.29
C ILE A 154 -5.08 -1.44 -23.45
N THR A 155 -4.81 -0.33 -24.13
CA THR A 155 -4.66 0.99 -23.51
C THR A 155 -5.52 2.05 -24.21
N TYR A 156 -5.83 3.12 -23.49
CA TYR A 156 -6.63 4.25 -23.96
C TYR A 156 -5.91 5.56 -23.65
N LEU A 157 -5.90 6.49 -24.60
CA LEU A 157 -5.17 7.76 -24.42
C LEU A 157 -5.92 8.73 -23.51
N THR A 158 -7.23 8.53 -23.34
CA THR A 158 -8.05 9.35 -22.44
C THR A 158 -9.00 8.49 -21.62
N THR A 159 -9.39 9.00 -20.45
CA THR A 159 -10.43 8.37 -19.62
C THR A 159 -11.76 8.28 -20.34
N LYS A 160 -12.11 9.28 -21.17
CA LYS A 160 -13.34 9.26 -21.96
C LYS A 160 -13.39 8.07 -22.93
N GLU A 161 -12.31 7.84 -23.67
CA GLU A 161 -12.19 6.68 -24.57
C GLU A 161 -12.35 5.36 -23.81
N TYR A 162 -11.71 5.23 -22.65
CA TYR A 162 -11.83 4.05 -21.79
C TYR A 162 -13.27 3.79 -21.35
N LEU A 163 -13.95 4.83 -20.85
CA LEU A 163 -15.33 4.74 -20.37
C LEU A 163 -16.29 4.36 -21.50
N GLU A 164 -16.15 4.97 -22.67
CA GLU A 164 -16.97 4.67 -23.86
C GLU A 164 -16.75 3.25 -24.37
N ALA A 165 -15.49 2.82 -24.50
CA ALA A 165 -15.14 1.49 -24.99
C ALA A 165 -15.60 0.36 -24.05
N LYS A 166 -15.63 0.62 -22.74
CA LYS A 166 -16.05 -0.34 -21.72
C LYS A 166 -17.51 -0.20 -21.30
N HIS A 167 -18.24 0.75 -21.89
CA HIS A 167 -19.63 1.06 -21.55
C HIS A 167 -19.83 1.30 -20.04
N ILE A 168 -18.90 2.05 -19.42
CA ILE A 168 -18.92 2.33 -17.99
C ILE A 168 -19.86 3.51 -17.72
N ASP A 169 -20.76 3.34 -16.75
CA ASP A 169 -21.64 4.39 -16.26
C ASP A 169 -20.87 5.39 -15.39
N THR A 170 -20.90 6.66 -15.78
CA THR A 170 -20.23 7.77 -15.07
C THR A 170 -20.95 8.20 -13.79
N SER A 171 -22.17 7.72 -13.54
CA SER A 171 -22.86 7.94 -12.26
C SER A 171 -22.37 7.04 -11.11
N GLY A 172 -21.48 6.09 -11.42
CA GLY A 172 -20.88 5.17 -10.47
C GLY A 172 -19.87 5.81 -9.50
N ARG A 173 -19.18 4.95 -8.75
CA ARG A 173 -18.10 5.35 -7.85
C ARG A 173 -16.76 5.04 -8.49
N PHE A 174 -15.80 5.96 -8.38
CA PHE A 174 -14.52 5.82 -9.07
C PHE A 174 -13.32 5.91 -8.14
N VAL A 175 -12.26 5.19 -8.48
CA VAL A 175 -10.95 5.28 -7.82
C VAL A 175 -9.87 5.50 -8.87
N GLY A 176 -9.10 6.57 -8.73
CA GLY A 176 -7.92 6.79 -9.56
C GLY A 176 -6.76 5.92 -9.06
N ILE A 177 -6.10 5.17 -9.93
CA ILE A 177 -4.89 4.42 -9.58
C ILE A 177 -3.74 4.91 -10.45
N ILE A 178 -2.70 5.44 -9.82
CA ILE A 178 -1.48 5.90 -10.49
C ILE A 178 -0.38 4.87 -10.28
N ALA A 179 0.06 4.27 -11.37
CA ALA A 179 1.20 3.37 -11.43
C ALA A 179 2.34 3.96 -12.25
N SER A 180 3.51 3.33 -12.18
CA SER A 180 4.67 3.76 -12.95
C SER A 180 4.71 3.10 -14.33
N ARG A 181 5.11 3.85 -15.36
CA ARG A 181 5.36 3.30 -16.70
C ARG A 181 6.40 2.16 -16.67
N PRO A 182 7.50 2.23 -15.91
CA PRO A 182 8.42 1.09 -15.78
C PRO A 182 7.73 -0.18 -15.25
N SER A 183 6.83 -0.08 -14.28
CA SER A 183 6.03 -1.22 -13.81
C SER A 183 5.13 -1.77 -14.91
N TYR A 184 4.50 -0.90 -15.71
CA TYR A 184 3.68 -1.33 -16.85
C TYR A 184 4.52 -2.06 -17.91
N MET A 185 5.69 -1.54 -18.26
CA MET A 185 6.63 -2.20 -19.18
C MET A 185 7.16 -3.54 -18.63
N ALA A 186 7.25 -3.66 -17.30
CA ALA A 186 7.79 -4.85 -16.66
C ALA A 186 6.81 -6.02 -16.70
N ASP A 187 5.54 -5.82 -16.32
CA ASP A 187 4.57 -6.91 -16.17
C ASP A 187 3.11 -6.53 -16.46
N GLY A 188 2.88 -5.41 -17.16
CA GLY A 188 1.52 -4.97 -17.50
C GLY A 188 0.70 -4.53 -16.29
N LEU A 189 1.35 -4.09 -15.21
CA LEU A 189 0.71 -3.66 -13.97
C LEU A 189 -0.05 -4.78 -13.23
N CYS A 190 0.54 -5.98 -13.15
CA CYS A 190 -0.17 -7.15 -12.61
C CYS A 190 -0.70 -6.94 -11.17
N VAL A 191 0.05 -6.23 -10.32
CA VAL A 191 -0.31 -5.93 -8.93
C VAL A 191 -1.43 -4.89 -8.87
N GLU A 192 -1.29 -3.79 -9.60
CA GLU A 192 -2.25 -2.70 -9.59
C GLU A 192 -3.58 -3.15 -10.21
N ARG A 193 -3.52 -3.99 -11.25
CA ARG A 193 -4.70 -4.65 -11.83
C ARG A 193 -5.36 -5.63 -10.85
N ALA A 194 -4.60 -6.32 -9.99
CA ALA A 194 -5.19 -7.18 -8.97
C ALA A 194 -5.99 -6.37 -7.93
N LEU A 195 -5.45 -5.25 -7.45
CA LEU A 195 -6.19 -4.31 -6.59
C LEU A 195 -7.42 -3.73 -7.32
N ALA A 196 -7.28 -3.33 -8.58
CA ALA A 196 -8.37 -2.82 -9.41
C ALA A 196 -9.51 -3.85 -9.55
N LYS A 197 -9.19 -5.15 -9.70
CA LYS A 197 -10.20 -6.22 -9.76
C LYS A 197 -10.97 -6.37 -8.44
N GLU A 198 -10.29 -6.30 -7.30
CA GLU A 198 -10.94 -6.32 -5.97
C GLU A 198 -11.83 -5.08 -5.78
N LEU A 199 -11.39 -3.87 -6.15
CA LEU A 199 -12.25 -2.67 -6.12
C LEU A 199 -13.51 -2.83 -6.99
N ARG A 200 -13.36 -3.32 -8.22
CA ARG A 200 -14.48 -3.58 -9.13
C ARG A 200 -15.48 -4.59 -8.55
N SER A 201 -14.99 -5.62 -7.85
CA SER A 201 -15.83 -6.61 -7.17
C SER A 201 -16.71 -6.01 -6.07
N LEU A 202 -16.28 -4.87 -5.51
CA LEU A 202 -17.00 -4.10 -4.50
C LEU A 202 -17.88 -2.99 -5.10
N GLY A 203 -18.03 -2.95 -6.43
CA GLY A 203 -18.84 -1.97 -7.14
C GLY A 203 -18.17 -0.60 -7.32
N VAL A 204 -16.85 -0.52 -7.14
CA VAL A 204 -16.06 0.70 -7.34
C VAL A 204 -15.25 0.57 -8.63
N THR A 205 -15.43 1.49 -9.58
CA THR A 205 -14.77 1.45 -10.89
C THR A 205 -13.37 2.09 -10.81
N PRO A 206 -12.29 1.35 -11.04
CA PRO A 206 -10.95 1.94 -11.03
C PRO A 206 -10.59 2.55 -12.39
N ILE A 207 -9.92 3.70 -12.38
CA ILE A 207 -9.24 4.30 -13.52
C ILE A 207 -7.74 4.08 -13.31
N LEU A 208 -7.21 2.99 -13.88
CA LEU A 208 -5.81 2.62 -13.75
C LEU A 208 -4.98 3.28 -14.85
N ILE A 209 -4.09 4.17 -14.47
CA ILE A 209 -3.13 4.80 -15.38
C ILE A 209 -1.70 4.39 -15.05
N TYR A 210 -0.85 4.34 -16.06
CA TYR A 210 0.59 4.49 -15.87
C TYR A 210 1.04 5.86 -16.33
N CYS A 211 2.10 6.39 -15.71
CA CYS A 211 2.80 7.57 -16.18
C CYS A 211 4.30 7.51 -15.80
N MET A 212 5.10 8.42 -16.33
CA MET A 212 6.48 8.61 -15.88
C MET A 212 6.53 9.28 -14.51
N PHE A 213 7.62 9.05 -13.77
CA PHE A 213 7.80 9.62 -12.43
C PHE A 213 7.99 11.15 -12.42
N SER A 214 8.47 11.70 -13.55
CA SER A 214 8.79 13.11 -13.69
C SER A 214 8.47 13.63 -15.09
N LYS A 215 8.18 14.93 -15.15
CA LYS A 215 7.97 15.66 -16.40
C LYS A 215 9.30 15.84 -17.14
N ARG A 216 9.29 15.51 -18.42
CA ARG A 216 10.39 15.67 -19.36
C ARG A 216 9.87 16.32 -20.63
N SER A 217 10.06 17.63 -20.74
CA SER A 217 9.58 18.44 -21.87
C SER A 217 10.16 17.99 -23.22
N ASP A 218 11.38 17.43 -23.21
CA ASP A 218 12.04 16.87 -24.40
C ASP A 218 11.38 15.59 -24.93
N LEU A 219 10.78 14.81 -24.04
CA LEU A 219 10.04 13.57 -24.36
C LEU A 219 8.53 13.79 -24.45
N GLY A 220 8.04 14.99 -24.11
CA GLY A 220 6.61 15.30 -24.06
C GLY A 220 5.86 14.58 -22.94
N THR A 221 6.55 14.10 -21.89
CA THR A 221 5.88 13.42 -20.76
C THR A 221 5.18 14.41 -19.86
N ARG A 222 4.11 13.96 -19.21
CA ARG A 222 3.35 14.75 -18.23
C ARG A 222 3.88 14.59 -16.81
N SER A 223 3.63 15.60 -15.98
CA SER A 223 3.80 15.50 -14.52
C SER A 223 2.68 14.65 -13.89
N HIS A 224 2.83 14.26 -12.61
CA HIS A 224 1.74 13.59 -11.88
C HIS A 224 0.49 14.47 -11.79
N ILE A 225 0.67 15.78 -11.59
CA ILE A 225 -0.44 16.75 -11.49
C ILE A 225 -1.19 16.84 -12.83
N GLU A 226 -0.46 16.92 -13.95
CA GLU A 226 -1.04 16.91 -15.29
C GLU A 226 -1.79 15.61 -15.56
N CYS A 227 -1.23 14.46 -15.19
CA CYS A 227 -1.92 13.18 -15.32
C CYS A 227 -3.19 13.10 -14.47
N ILE A 228 -3.16 13.59 -13.21
CA ILE A 228 -4.35 13.65 -12.36
C ILE A 228 -5.44 14.49 -13.02
N LYS A 229 -5.10 15.69 -13.53
CA LYS A 229 -6.05 16.58 -14.19
C LYS A 229 -6.61 15.99 -15.49
N ASP A 230 -5.78 15.32 -16.28
CA ASP A 230 -6.19 14.78 -17.59
C ASP A 230 -7.00 13.48 -17.47
N PHE A 231 -6.69 12.62 -16.48
CA PHE A 231 -7.29 11.29 -16.38
C PHE A 231 -8.33 11.14 -15.27
N PHE A 232 -8.26 11.93 -14.19
CA PHE A 232 -9.19 11.81 -13.05
C PHE A 232 -10.27 12.89 -13.01
N TYR A 233 -10.29 13.75 -14.03
CA TYR A 233 -11.39 14.67 -14.30
C TYR A 233 -12.04 14.30 -15.63
N LEU A 234 -13.35 14.56 -15.74
CA LEU A 234 -14.12 14.39 -16.96
C LEU A 234 -14.95 15.65 -17.17
N ASP A 235 -14.81 16.28 -18.34
CA ASP A 235 -15.51 17.51 -18.70
C ASP A 235 -15.35 18.66 -17.66
N GLY A 236 -14.20 18.70 -16.97
CA GLY A 236 -13.86 19.71 -15.96
C GLY A 236 -14.26 19.37 -14.53
N GLU A 237 -15.00 18.28 -14.31
CA GLU A 237 -15.45 17.83 -12.99
C GLU A 237 -14.61 16.64 -12.51
N MET A 238 -14.34 16.57 -11.21
CA MET A 238 -13.59 15.45 -10.64
C MET A 238 -14.41 14.17 -10.72
N LEU A 239 -13.85 13.13 -11.35
CA LEU A 239 -14.50 11.84 -11.54
C LEU A 239 -14.31 10.90 -10.34
N VAL A 240 -13.13 10.96 -9.70
CA VAL A 240 -12.69 9.98 -8.70
C VAL A 240 -13.03 10.37 -7.25
N ASP A 241 -13.37 9.38 -6.44
CA ASP A 241 -13.75 9.54 -5.02
C ASP A 241 -12.63 9.24 -4.04
N ALA A 242 -11.64 8.46 -4.48
CA ALA A 242 -10.40 8.16 -3.77
C ALA A 242 -9.28 7.92 -4.79
N MET A 243 -8.03 7.94 -4.32
CA MET A 243 -6.88 7.68 -5.18
C MET A 243 -5.92 6.67 -4.54
N VAL A 244 -5.29 5.83 -5.36
CA VAL A 244 -4.21 4.93 -4.97
C VAL A 244 -2.95 5.31 -5.73
N LYS A 245 -1.85 5.51 -5.02
CA LYS A 245 -0.57 5.91 -5.59
C LYS A 245 0.48 4.83 -5.31
N PHE A 246 0.96 4.19 -6.37
CA PHE A 246 2.08 3.24 -6.32
C PHE A 246 3.44 3.89 -6.64
N SER A 247 3.43 5.10 -7.20
CA SER A 247 4.64 5.86 -7.47
C SER A 247 5.32 6.30 -6.17
N THR A 248 6.62 6.05 -6.06
CA THR A 248 7.45 6.51 -4.92
C THR A 248 7.88 7.96 -5.05
N ALA A 249 7.74 8.56 -6.23
CA ALA A 249 8.01 9.97 -6.45
C ALA A 249 6.91 10.84 -5.84
N PHE A 250 7.27 11.98 -5.26
CA PHE A 250 6.29 12.95 -4.78
C PHE A 250 5.39 13.45 -5.94
N ILE A 251 4.11 13.64 -5.65
CA ILE A 251 3.17 14.32 -6.54
C ILE A 251 3.62 15.78 -6.69
N ARG A 252 3.96 16.40 -5.54
CA ARG A 252 4.60 17.73 -5.47
C ARG A 252 6.05 17.61 -5.96
N ASN A 253 6.56 18.59 -6.72
CA ASN A 253 7.91 18.58 -7.28
C ASN A 253 8.22 17.43 -8.26
N SER A 254 7.24 17.03 -9.09
CA SER A 254 7.47 16.07 -10.18
C SER A 254 8.22 16.67 -11.39
N LYS A 255 8.75 17.90 -11.27
CA LYS A 255 9.60 18.56 -12.26
C LYS A 255 11.07 18.30 -11.96
N TYR A 256 11.84 17.94 -12.99
CA TYR A 256 13.29 17.71 -12.86
C TYR A 256 14.07 18.99 -12.55
N ASP A 257 13.48 20.16 -12.84
CA ASP A 257 14.17 21.46 -12.85
C ASP A 257 14.19 22.18 -11.49
N ASN A 258 13.82 21.51 -10.39
CA ASN A 258 13.73 22.08 -9.02
C ASN A 258 12.86 23.34 -8.86
N GLU A 259 12.07 23.71 -9.86
CA GLU A 259 11.07 24.77 -9.73
C GLU A 259 9.85 24.24 -8.97
N PRO A 260 9.36 24.97 -7.93
CA PRO A 260 8.10 24.64 -7.28
C PRO A 260 6.98 24.55 -8.31
N ASP A 261 6.14 23.51 -8.24
CA ASP A 261 4.95 23.49 -9.07
C ASP A 261 3.97 24.58 -8.58
N PRO A 262 3.51 25.53 -9.42
CA PRO A 262 2.56 26.55 -9.00
C PRO A 262 1.21 25.96 -8.53
N ASP A 263 0.89 24.73 -8.91
CA ASP A 263 -0.29 23.96 -8.47
C ASP A 263 0.08 22.99 -7.32
N ASP A 264 0.76 23.48 -6.29
CA ASP A 264 1.32 22.65 -5.21
C ASP A 264 0.28 22.02 -4.26
N ASN A 265 -1.01 22.25 -4.51
CA ASN A 265 -2.11 21.92 -3.63
C ASN A 265 -3.15 20.95 -4.24
N ILE A 266 -2.84 20.28 -5.37
CA ILE A 266 -3.81 19.40 -6.07
C ILE A 266 -4.48 18.37 -5.15
N LEU A 267 -3.76 17.83 -4.17
CA LEU A 267 -4.31 16.84 -3.23
C LEU A 267 -5.38 17.45 -2.32
N ALA A 268 -5.17 18.68 -1.86
CA ALA A 268 -6.17 19.38 -1.05
C ALA A 268 -7.33 19.91 -1.91
N GLU A 269 -7.07 20.28 -3.17
CA GLU A 269 -8.12 20.66 -4.13
C GLU A 269 -9.05 19.49 -4.44
N MET A 270 -8.50 18.29 -4.67
CA MET A 270 -9.29 17.08 -4.85
C MET A 270 -10.08 16.74 -3.58
N ASN A 271 -9.51 16.99 -2.40
CA ASN A 271 -10.14 16.74 -1.10
C ASN A 271 -10.70 15.31 -0.98
N ILE A 272 -9.89 14.32 -1.40
CA ILE A 272 -10.23 12.89 -1.39
C ILE A 272 -9.18 12.09 -0.62
N PRO A 273 -9.52 10.92 -0.04
CA PRO A 273 -8.52 10.05 0.57
C PRO A 273 -7.55 9.50 -0.49
N VAL A 274 -6.26 9.52 -0.15
CA VAL A 274 -5.19 9.00 -1.01
C VAL A 274 -4.40 7.90 -0.30
N TYR A 275 -4.38 6.73 -0.91
CA TYR A 275 -3.76 5.52 -0.39
C TYR A 275 -2.38 5.27 -1.00
N ALA A 276 -1.44 4.79 -0.19
CA ALA A 276 -0.12 4.33 -0.63
C ALA A 276 0.17 2.89 -0.18
N PRO A 277 -0.42 1.87 -0.86
CA PRO A 277 -0.06 0.49 -0.62
C PRO A 277 1.39 0.21 -1.04
N ILE A 278 1.98 -0.82 -0.44
CA ILE A 278 3.40 -1.12 -0.49
C ILE A 278 3.63 -2.38 -1.33
N ILE A 279 4.62 -2.30 -2.22
CA ILE A 279 5.17 -3.41 -2.98
C ILE A 279 6.60 -3.63 -2.50
N MET A 280 6.88 -4.76 -1.85
CA MET A 280 8.20 -5.00 -1.25
C MET A 280 9.27 -5.20 -2.31
N ASN A 281 10.34 -4.41 -2.29
CA ASN A 281 11.40 -4.54 -3.29
C ASN A 281 12.50 -5.54 -2.88
N ARG A 282 12.60 -5.86 -1.58
CA ARG A 282 13.76 -6.57 -1.00
C ARG A 282 13.43 -7.78 -0.14
N MET A 283 12.16 -8.14 0.00
CA MET A 283 11.72 -9.30 0.77
C MET A 283 10.72 -10.10 -0.04
N SER A 284 10.86 -11.43 -0.05
CA SER A 284 9.77 -12.29 -0.51
C SER A 284 8.56 -12.23 0.44
N VAL A 285 7.42 -12.76 0.01
CA VAL A 285 6.23 -12.86 0.88
C VAL A 285 6.54 -13.69 2.12
N GLU A 286 7.26 -14.80 1.97
CA GLU A 286 7.64 -15.70 3.06
C GLU A 286 8.62 -15.02 4.04
N GLU A 287 9.61 -14.29 3.52
CA GLU A 287 10.56 -13.53 4.35
C GLU A 287 9.83 -12.44 5.14
N TRP A 288 8.92 -11.73 4.49
CA TRP A 288 8.08 -10.73 5.14
C TRP A 288 7.20 -11.33 6.22
N GLU A 289 6.53 -12.46 5.97
CA GLU A 289 5.70 -13.14 6.96
C GLU A 289 6.49 -13.57 8.19
N ALA A 290 7.72 -14.05 8.00
CA ALA A 290 8.62 -14.46 9.09
C ALA A 290 9.29 -13.29 9.83
N SER A 291 9.33 -12.08 9.25
CA SER A 291 10.03 -10.92 9.82
C SER A 291 9.21 -10.15 10.85
N ASN A 292 9.83 -9.10 11.43
CA ASN A 292 9.16 -8.11 12.28
C ASN A 292 8.47 -6.98 11.50
N GLY A 293 8.34 -7.09 10.17
CA GLY A 293 7.80 -6.05 9.28
C GLY A 293 8.79 -5.61 8.22
N LEU A 294 8.52 -4.46 7.60
CA LEU A 294 9.39 -3.89 6.57
C LEU A 294 10.72 -3.38 7.15
N THR A 295 11.74 -3.30 6.30
CA THR A 295 13.06 -2.78 6.67
C THR A 295 13.48 -1.66 5.71
N SER A 296 14.02 -1.98 4.54
CA SER A 296 14.54 -1.03 3.55
C SER A 296 13.47 -0.20 2.87
N ASP A 297 12.25 -0.73 2.73
CA ASP A 297 11.17 -0.09 1.99
C ASP A 297 10.52 1.06 2.78
N ILE A 298 10.77 1.17 4.08
CA ILE A 298 10.14 2.15 4.98
C ILE A 298 10.36 3.59 4.47
N VAL A 299 11.57 3.94 4.05
CA VAL A 299 11.88 5.34 3.69
C VAL A 299 11.02 5.78 2.50
N TRP A 300 11.02 4.99 1.43
CA TRP A 300 10.42 5.37 0.15
C TRP A 300 8.92 5.09 0.06
N GLN A 301 8.43 4.05 0.75
CA GLN A 301 7.03 3.60 0.62
C GLN A 301 6.19 3.83 1.88
N VAL A 302 6.78 4.30 2.97
CA VAL A 302 6.04 4.69 4.19
C VAL A 302 6.29 6.15 4.51
N SER A 303 7.53 6.53 4.81
CA SER A 303 7.86 7.87 5.29
C SER A 303 7.58 8.96 4.26
N PHE A 304 7.94 8.75 2.99
CA PHE A 304 7.70 9.75 1.93
C PHE A 304 6.20 9.98 1.65
N PRO A 305 5.38 8.94 1.47
CA PRO A 305 3.93 9.10 1.42
C PRO A 305 3.34 9.78 2.67
N GLU A 306 3.87 9.52 3.87
CA GLU A 306 3.42 10.18 5.10
C GLU A 306 3.64 11.71 5.07
N PHE A 307 4.72 12.19 4.45
CA PHE A 307 4.97 13.63 4.24
C PHE A 307 3.96 14.28 3.28
N GLU A 308 3.35 13.50 2.38
CA GLU A 308 2.30 13.95 1.48
C GLU A 308 0.89 13.83 2.08
N GLY A 309 0.76 13.27 3.30
CA GLY A 309 -0.53 13.04 3.95
C GLY A 309 -1.24 11.76 3.50
N LEU A 310 -0.56 10.86 2.78
CA LEU A 310 -1.15 9.61 2.29
C LEU A 310 -1.33 8.60 3.43
N ILE A 311 -2.31 7.71 3.27
CA ILE A 311 -2.74 6.73 4.27
C ILE A 311 -2.63 5.29 3.76
N GLY A 312 -2.81 4.33 4.67
CA GLY A 312 -2.89 2.90 4.34
C GLY A 312 -1.60 2.29 3.79
N PRO A 313 -0.49 2.26 4.55
CA PRO A 313 0.75 1.54 4.21
C PRO A 313 0.58 0.00 4.30
N TYR A 314 -0.35 -0.56 3.52
CA TYR A 314 -0.63 -1.98 3.43
C TYR A 314 0.35 -2.66 2.47
N VAL A 315 1.01 -3.74 2.90
CA VAL A 315 1.80 -4.57 1.98
C VAL A 315 0.83 -5.40 1.14
N ILE A 316 0.89 -5.25 -0.18
CA ILE A 316 -0.02 -5.97 -1.10
C ILE A 316 0.71 -6.87 -2.10
N ALA A 317 2.02 -6.72 -2.25
CA ALA A 317 2.82 -7.51 -3.17
C ALA A 317 4.31 -7.51 -2.82
N SER A 318 5.06 -8.36 -3.50
CA SER A 318 6.52 -8.41 -3.48
C SER A 318 7.10 -8.49 -4.90
N ASP A 319 8.21 -7.81 -5.13
CA ASP A 319 9.05 -7.95 -6.32
C ASP A 319 9.98 -9.18 -6.24
N ILE A 320 10.04 -9.87 -5.09
CA ILE A 320 10.91 -11.02 -4.83
C ILE A 320 10.09 -12.31 -4.63
N GLY A 321 10.41 -13.34 -5.44
CA GLY A 321 9.90 -14.71 -5.35
C GLY A 321 8.78 -15.03 -6.34
N PHE A 322 8.79 -16.10 -7.15
CA PHE A 322 9.82 -17.07 -7.55
C PHE A 322 9.51 -17.62 -8.97
N VAL A 323 10.49 -18.27 -9.62
CA VAL A 323 10.46 -18.79 -11.01
C VAL A 323 10.06 -20.28 -11.10
N ARG A 324 9.34 -20.64 -12.18
CA ARG A 324 9.23 -21.95 -12.91
C ARG A 324 8.06 -22.91 -12.58
N ASN A 325 6.92 -22.67 -13.21
CA ASN A 325 6.26 -23.56 -14.17
C ASN A 325 5.01 -22.83 -14.65
N ASP A 326 4.89 -22.69 -15.97
CA ASP A 326 4.04 -21.74 -16.70
C ASP A 326 4.54 -20.29 -16.63
N ASP A 327 4.37 -19.60 -17.75
CA ASP A 327 5.13 -18.42 -18.14
C ASP A 327 5.01 -17.23 -17.18
N LEU A 328 6.13 -16.48 -17.06
CA LEU A 328 6.31 -15.09 -16.58
C LEU A 328 7.07 -14.90 -15.24
N LYS A 329 8.12 -14.08 -15.30
CA LYS A 329 8.72 -13.36 -14.16
C LYS A 329 7.84 -12.14 -13.87
N GLY A 330 6.93 -12.22 -12.90
CA GLY A 330 6.08 -11.10 -12.47
C GLY A 330 6.16 -10.87 -10.96
N ARG A 331 5.72 -9.71 -10.50
CA ARG A 331 5.55 -9.40 -9.06
C ARG A 331 4.54 -10.35 -8.43
N THR A 332 4.77 -10.76 -7.19
CA THR A 332 3.89 -11.67 -6.46
C THR A 332 2.85 -10.89 -5.68
N VAL A 333 1.59 -11.03 -6.10
CA VAL A 333 0.42 -10.41 -5.45
C VAL A 333 0.07 -11.17 -4.16
N ILE A 334 -0.38 -10.44 -3.14
CA ILE A 334 -0.96 -10.98 -1.91
C ILE A 334 -2.47 -10.67 -1.94
N PRO A 335 -3.32 -11.60 -2.42
CA PRO A 335 -4.72 -11.28 -2.75
C PRO A 335 -5.55 -10.80 -1.55
N GLU A 336 -5.40 -11.42 -0.38
CA GLU A 336 -6.16 -11.02 0.82
C GLU A 336 -5.81 -9.58 1.24
N ARG A 337 -4.55 -9.17 1.10
CA ARG A 337 -4.13 -7.78 1.38
C ARG A 337 -4.68 -6.80 0.35
N CYS A 338 -4.73 -7.17 -0.94
CA CYS A 338 -5.39 -6.37 -1.97
C CYS A 338 -6.87 -6.16 -1.64
N ARG A 339 -7.57 -7.22 -1.22
CA ARG A 339 -8.96 -7.14 -0.78
C ARG A 339 -9.12 -6.21 0.41
N ARG A 340 -8.26 -6.32 1.43
CA ARG A 340 -8.29 -5.46 2.61
C ARG A 340 -8.23 -3.98 2.27
N VAL A 341 -7.32 -3.61 1.36
CA VAL A 341 -7.18 -2.23 0.88
C VAL A 341 -8.42 -1.80 0.10
N ALA A 342 -8.92 -2.65 -0.80
CA ALA A 342 -10.10 -2.37 -1.61
C ALA A 342 -11.37 -2.16 -0.75
N GLU A 343 -11.59 -3.00 0.26
CA GLU A 343 -12.70 -2.87 1.21
C GLU A 343 -12.62 -1.55 1.96
N ARG A 344 -11.43 -1.15 2.39
CA ARG A 344 -11.22 0.11 3.09
C ARG A 344 -11.50 1.33 2.22
N ILE A 345 -10.98 1.33 0.99
CA ILE A 345 -11.28 2.37 -0.01
C ILE A 345 -12.78 2.45 -0.27
N SER A 346 -13.44 1.30 -0.44
CA SER A 346 -14.90 1.24 -0.66
C SER A 346 -15.69 1.81 0.53
N ASN A 347 -15.27 1.53 1.77
CA ASN A 347 -15.88 2.12 2.97
C ASN A 347 -15.68 3.64 3.05
N ASP A 348 -14.49 4.17 2.72
CA ASP A 348 -14.25 5.62 2.65
C ASP A 348 -15.15 6.32 1.63
N ILE A 349 -15.28 5.72 0.44
CA ILE A 349 -16.17 6.24 -0.61
C ILE A 349 -17.62 6.18 -0.14
N SER A 350 -18.03 5.07 0.48
CA SER A 350 -19.38 4.93 1.02
C SER A 350 -19.69 6.00 2.08
N LEU A 351 -18.70 6.33 2.94
CA LEU A 351 -18.82 7.37 3.95
C LEU A 351 -19.04 8.76 3.36
N ARG A 352 -18.44 9.08 2.20
CA ARG A 352 -18.66 10.35 1.49
C ARG A 352 -20.12 10.53 1.09
N TYR A 353 -20.75 9.49 0.57
CA TYR A 353 -22.09 9.58 -0.03
C TYR A 353 -23.24 9.27 0.93
N LYS A 354 -22.94 8.64 2.06
CA LYS A 354 -23.96 8.38 3.08
C LYS A 354 -24.48 9.71 3.65
N PRO A 355 -25.80 9.91 3.80
CA PRO A 355 -26.34 11.09 4.47
C PRO A 355 -25.85 11.19 5.92
N ASN A 356 -25.53 12.39 6.42
CA ASN A 356 -25.03 12.58 7.79
C ASN A 356 -25.98 12.00 8.85
N SER A 357 -27.30 12.08 8.64
CA SER A 357 -28.31 11.52 9.53
C SER A 357 -28.24 9.98 9.68
N GLU A 358 -27.63 9.28 8.72
CA GLU A 358 -27.52 7.82 8.68
C GLU A 358 -26.13 7.31 9.07
N LYS A 359 -25.13 8.21 9.18
CA LYS A 359 -23.76 7.83 9.54
C LYS A 359 -23.68 7.38 10.99
N LYS A 360 -23.10 6.19 11.19
CA LYS A 360 -22.81 5.56 12.47
C LYS A 360 -21.34 5.78 12.85
N ILE A 361 -21.10 6.49 13.95
CA ILE A 361 -19.78 6.88 14.41
C ILE A 361 -19.47 6.13 15.71
N LEU A 362 -18.35 5.40 15.71
CA LEU A 362 -17.81 4.77 16.92
C LEU A 362 -16.70 5.65 17.49
N ILE A 363 -16.80 6.00 18.77
CA ILE A 363 -15.79 6.76 19.50
C ILE A 363 -15.19 5.88 20.59
N PHE A 364 -13.90 5.56 20.49
CA PHE A 364 -13.14 4.90 21.54
C PHE A 364 -12.45 5.90 22.45
N LEU A 365 -12.81 5.88 23.73
CA LEU A 365 -12.05 6.50 24.80
C LEU A 365 -10.90 5.59 25.19
N ASN A 366 -9.67 6.11 25.13
CA ASN A 366 -8.49 5.34 25.49
C ASN A 366 -8.49 4.90 26.95
N ASN A 367 -7.89 3.74 27.19
CA ASN A 367 -7.87 3.09 28.49
C ASN A 367 -6.52 2.41 28.72
N PHE A 368 -5.82 2.79 29.78
CA PHE A 368 -4.52 2.23 30.10
C PHE A 368 -4.63 0.82 30.68
N PRO A 369 -3.83 -0.15 30.19
CA PRO A 369 -3.81 -1.48 30.78
C PRO A 369 -3.34 -1.42 32.24
N CYS A 370 -3.90 -2.28 33.08
CA CYS A 370 -3.52 -2.50 34.49
C CYS A 370 -3.90 -1.41 35.51
N TYR A 371 -4.35 -0.23 35.10
CA TYR A 371 -4.89 0.80 36.01
C TYR A 371 -6.39 0.58 36.31
N GLY A 372 -6.91 1.26 37.34
CA GLY A 372 -8.36 1.27 37.62
C GLY A 372 -9.09 2.05 36.53
N VAL A 373 -9.96 1.38 35.77
CA VAL A 373 -10.62 1.97 34.59
C VAL A 373 -11.50 3.14 34.99
N GLU A 374 -12.26 3.01 36.09
CA GLU A 374 -13.15 4.06 36.60
C GLU A 374 -12.42 5.39 36.88
N ALA A 375 -11.12 5.35 37.20
CA ALA A 375 -10.33 6.55 37.50
C ALA A 375 -9.59 7.14 36.29
N ASN A 376 -9.57 6.44 35.14
CA ASN A 376 -8.75 6.79 33.98
C ASN A 376 -9.52 6.74 32.64
N VAL A 377 -10.85 6.80 32.69
CA VAL A 377 -11.69 6.79 31.49
C VAL A 377 -11.29 7.94 30.57
N GLY A 378 -10.82 7.62 29.36
CA GLY A 378 -10.46 8.62 28.36
C GLY A 378 -9.23 9.45 28.73
N ASN A 379 -8.36 8.97 29.62
CA ASN A 379 -7.13 9.69 29.96
C ASN A 379 -6.25 9.86 28.71
N ALA A 380 -5.81 11.09 28.47
CA ALA A 380 -5.03 11.49 27.30
C ALA A 380 -4.03 12.59 27.68
N ALA A 381 -2.84 12.55 27.07
CA ALA A 381 -1.84 13.59 27.24
C ALA A 381 -2.33 14.92 26.65
N GLY A 382 -2.44 15.96 27.48
CA GLY A 382 -2.74 17.33 27.04
C GLY A 382 -4.17 17.59 26.57
N LEU A 383 -5.09 16.62 26.71
CA LEU A 383 -6.45 16.72 26.19
C LEU A 383 -7.49 16.41 27.27
N ASP A 384 -8.48 17.29 27.43
CA ASP A 384 -9.73 16.93 28.12
C ASP A 384 -10.60 16.13 27.14
N THR A 385 -10.37 14.81 27.10
CA THR A 385 -11.01 13.92 26.14
C THR A 385 -12.53 13.90 26.29
N LEU A 386 -13.05 13.98 27.52
CA LEU A 386 -14.48 13.89 27.78
C LEU A 386 -15.19 15.16 27.30
N GLU A 387 -14.64 16.35 27.61
CA GLU A 387 -15.17 17.61 27.10
C GLU A 387 -15.05 17.69 25.58
N SER A 388 -13.90 17.28 25.03
CA SER A 388 -13.67 17.27 23.59
C SER A 388 -14.67 16.38 22.86
N VAL A 389 -14.97 15.20 23.40
CA VAL A 389 -15.95 14.27 22.82
C VAL A 389 -17.37 14.83 22.92
N ALA A 390 -17.74 15.48 24.04
CA ALA A 390 -19.02 16.18 24.16
C ALA A 390 -19.16 17.28 23.08
N ASP A 391 -18.12 18.09 22.89
CA ASP A 391 -18.11 19.17 21.89
C ASP A 391 -18.12 18.65 20.45
N ILE A 392 -17.41 17.56 20.16
CA ILE A 392 -17.49 16.86 18.87
C ILE A 392 -18.93 16.41 18.61
N MET A 393 -19.59 15.80 19.60
CA MET A 393 -20.98 15.35 19.43
C MET A 393 -21.95 16.53 19.24
N LYS A 394 -21.75 17.66 19.93
CA LYS A 394 -22.53 18.90 19.71
C LYS A 394 -22.34 19.41 18.28
N ARG A 395 -21.12 19.40 17.77
CA ARG A 395 -20.82 19.80 16.38
C ARG A 395 -21.46 18.84 15.37
N LEU A 396 -21.35 17.54 15.59
CA LEU A 396 -22.02 16.53 14.77
C LEU A 396 -23.54 16.75 14.72
N LYS A 397 -24.17 17.08 15.85
CA LYS A 397 -25.60 17.43 15.87
C LYS A 397 -25.91 18.64 15.00
N ALA A 398 -25.10 19.70 15.09
CA ALA A 398 -25.26 20.91 14.28
C ALA A 398 -25.09 20.64 12.77
N ASP A 399 -24.23 19.69 12.41
CA ASP A 399 -23.97 19.27 11.03
C ASP A 399 -24.98 18.21 10.51
N GLY A 400 -26.05 17.93 11.28
CA GLY A 400 -27.18 17.11 10.87
C GLY A 400 -27.04 15.61 11.12
N TYR A 401 -26.06 15.19 11.95
CA TYR A 401 -25.94 13.80 12.37
C TYR A 401 -27.01 13.44 13.42
N THR A 402 -27.46 12.19 13.41
CA THR A 402 -28.37 11.67 14.44
C THR A 402 -27.59 11.40 15.72
N VAL A 403 -27.52 12.40 16.59
CA VAL A 403 -26.82 12.31 17.88
C VAL A 403 -27.52 13.11 18.99
N GLU A 404 -27.51 12.54 20.19
CA GLU A 404 -27.97 13.18 21.43
C GLU A 404 -26.74 13.49 22.31
N PRO A 405 -26.04 14.62 22.10
CA PRO A 405 -24.81 14.92 22.82
C PRO A 405 -25.09 15.16 24.31
N PRO A 406 -24.15 14.78 25.20
CA PRO A 406 -24.15 15.28 26.58
C PRO A 406 -23.91 16.81 26.60
N GLU A 407 -24.36 17.46 27.67
CA GLU A 407 -24.17 18.89 27.95
C GLU A 407 -22.69 19.26 28.01
N ASP A 408 -21.87 18.42 28.63
CA ASP A 408 -20.43 18.60 28.83
C ASP A 408 -19.73 17.25 29.10
N GLY A 409 -18.41 17.29 29.30
CA GLY A 409 -17.61 16.12 29.65
C GLY A 409 -17.99 15.50 30.99
N LYS A 410 -18.58 16.29 31.91
CA LYS A 410 -19.04 15.80 33.22
C LYS A 410 -20.28 14.93 33.08
N GLU A 411 -21.28 15.36 32.31
CA GLU A 411 -22.44 14.50 32.04
C GLU A 411 -22.02 13.22 31.32
N LEU A 412 -21.06 13.29 30.39
CA LEU A 412 -20.54 12.11 29.70
C LEU A 412 -19.96 11.08 30.67
N ILE A 413 -19.08 11.48 31.59
CA ILE A 413 -18.52 10.54 32.57
C ILE A 413 -19.56 10.05 33.58
N ASP A 414 -20.49 10.92 33.99
CA ASP A 414 -21.57 10.54 34.90
C ASP A 414 -22.46 9.45 34.27
N LEU A 415 -22.76 9.55 32.97
CA LEU A 415 -23.50 8.52 32.22
C LEU A 415 -22.72 7.21 32.12
N ILE A 416 -21.42 7.26 31.79
CA ILE A 416 -20.56 6.07 31.71
C ILE A 416 -20.52 5.34 33.06
N LEU A 417 -20.31 6.07 34.16
CA LEU A 417 -20.21 5.50 35.50
C LEU A 417 -21.57 5.02 36.04
N LYS A 418 -22.66 5.76 35.79
CA LYS A 418 -24.01 5.37 36.18
C LYS A 418 -24.44 4.08 35.49
N ASN A 419 -24.17 3.98 34.19
CA ASN A 419 -24.52 2.79 33.41
C ASN A 419 -23.51 1.65 33.61
N LYS A 420 -22.37 1.92 34.26
CA LYS A 420 -21.24 0.97 34.37
C LYS A 420 -20.80 0.47 32.99
N ALA A 421 -20.77 1.37 32.01
CA ALA A 421 -20.41 1.09 30.61
C ALA A 421 -18.88 1.00 30.41
N LEU A 422 -18.23 0.13 31.18
CA LEU A 422 -16.78 -0.04 31.24
C LEU A 422 -16.40 -1.51 31.08
N SER A 423 -15.31 -1.79 30.38
CA SER A 423 -14.71 -3.12 30.37
C SER A 423 -13.86 -3.34 31.65
N GLU A 424 -14.53 -3.66 32.76
CA GLU A 424 -13.94 -3.88 34.08
C GLU A 424 -14.49 -5.16 34.74
N PHE A 425 -13.67 -5.81 35.57
CA PHE A 425 -14.02 -7.04 36.27
C PHE A 425 -13.39 -7.13 37.68
N ARG A 426 -12.59 -6.12 38.09
CA ARG A 426 -11.97 -6.05 39.43
C ARG A 426 -12.94 -5.51 40.48
N TRP A 427 -13.66 -4.44 40.14
CA TRP A 427 -14.49 -3.68 41.09
C TRP A 427 -15.97 -3.69 40.74
N THR A 428 -16.28 -3.82 39.45
CA THR A 428 -17.64 -3.91 38.93
C THR A 428 -17.80 -5.28 38.29
N THR A 429 -18.88 -5.98 38.64
CA THR A 429 -19.18 -7.30 38.07
C THR A 429 -19.95 -7.16 36.75
N THR A 430 -19.81 -8.13 35.85
CA THR A 430 -20.58 -8.17 34.59
C THR A 430 -22.10 -8.17 34.83
N ILE A 431 -22.55 -8.80 35.91
CA ILE A 431 -23.97 -8.78 36.34
C ILE A 431 -24.44 -7.36 36.66
N GLU A 432 -23.62 -6.58 37.37
CA GLU A 432 -23.93 -5.20 37.72
C GLU A 432 -23.92 -4.29 36.48
N MET A 433 -22.96 -4.47 35.57
CA MET A 433 -22.91 -3.73 34.30
C MET A 433 -24.17 -3.96 33.46
N LYS A 434 -24.59 -5.22 33.34
CA LYS A 434 -25.83 -5.59 32.66
C LYS A 434 -27.04 -4.94 33.32
N LYS A 435 -27.13 -5.01 34.65
CA LYS A 435 -28.22 -4.41 35.43
C LYS A 435 -28.30 -2.89 35.28
N CYS A 436 -27.15 -2.21 35.20
CA CYS A 436 -27.07 -0.76 35.02
C CYS A 436 -27.20 -0.31 33.56
N GLY A 437 -27.30 -1.22 32.60
CA GLY A 437 -27.48 -0.90 31.18
C GLY A 437 -26.20 -0.53 30.43
N GLY A 438 -25.02 -0.85 30.99
CA GLY A 438 -23.73 -0.59 30.36
C GLY A 438 -23.33 -1.63 29.33
N VAL A 439 -23.98 -2.80 29.33
CA VAL A 439 -23.82 -3.84 28.30
C VAL A 439 -24.79 -3.57 27.16
N ILE A 440 -24.25 -3.30 25.97
CA ILE A 440 -25.03 -3.01 24.77
C ILE A 440 -25.27 -4.23 23.89
N HIS A 441 -24.48 -5.29 24.08
CA HIS A 441 -24.64 -6.56 23.37
C HIS A 441 -24.06 -7.72 24.18
N GLU A 442 -24.77 -8.83 24.17
CA GLU A 442 -24.33 -10.10 24.77
C GLU A 442 -24.04 -11.08 23.63
N MET A 443 -22.77 -11.12 23.22
CA MET A 443 -22.35 -11.94 22.07
C MET A 443 -22.30 -13.40 22.47
N ASP A 444 -23.17 -14.20 21.86
CA ASP A 444 -23.20 -15.65 22.05
C ASP A 444 -21.89 -16.29 21.56
N VAL A 445 -21.47 -17.39 22.19
CA VAL A 445 -20.25 -18.11 21.78
C VAL A 445 -20.29 -18.50 20.31
N ASP A 446 -21.45 -18.93 19.80
CA ASP A 446 -21.62 -19.29 18.39
C ASP A 446 -21.49 -18.08 17.45
N GLU A 447 -21.94 -16.90 17.89
CA GLU A 447 -21.78 -15.65 17.14
C GLU A 447 -20.30 -15.25 17.05
N TYR A 448 -19.61 -15.29 18.18
CA TYR A 448 -18.18 -14.99 18.22
C TYR A 448 -17.33 -16.06 17.50
N GLN A 449 -17.70 -17.35 17.60
CA GLN A 449 -16.97 -18.45 16.97
C GLN A 449 -16.96 -18.31 15.45
N ARG A 450 -18.09 -17.91 14.84
CA ARG A 450 -18.17 -17.65 13.39
C ARG A 450 -17.14 -16.62 12.94
N TYR A 451 -16.93 -15.57 13.73
CA TYR A 451 -15.88 -14.59 13.46
C TYR A 451 -14.49 -15.15 13.76
N PHE A 452 -14.31 -15.79 14.90
CA PHE A 452 -13.02 -16.34 15.33
C PHE A 452 -12.43 -17.33 14.30
N ASP A 453 -13.29 -18.15 13.67
CA ASP A 453 -12.92 -19.10 12.63
C ASP A 453 -12.42 -18.45 11.33
N THR A 454 -12.69 -17.15 11.12
CA THR A 454 -12.14 -16.39 9.98
C THR A 454 -10.70 -15.94 10.21
N LEU A 455 -10.25 -15.85 11.45
CA LEU A 455 -8.88 -15.42 11.78
C LEU A 455 -7.86 -16.45 11.33
N THR A 456 -6.61 -16.04 11.10
CA THR A 456 -5.56 -17.00 10.73
C THR A 456 -5.34 -18.04 11.82
N LYS A 457 -4.87 -19.24 11.43
CA LYS A 457 -4.52 -20.29 12.39
C LYS A 457 -3.54 -19.78 13.45
N LYS A 458 -2.54 -18.98 13.05
CA LYS A 458 -1.56 -18.38 13.96
C LYS A 458 -2.24 -17.51 15.02
N ALA A 459 -3.09 -16.57 14.62
CA ALA A 459 -3.78 -15.69 15.55
C ALA A 459 -4.71 -16.47 16.50
N ARG A 460 -5.43 -17.46 15.98
CA ARG A 460 -6.28 -18.34 16.81
C ARG A 460 -5.47 -19.11 17.83
N ASP A 461 -4.40 -19.77 17.42
CA ASP A 461 -3.55 -20.58 18.30
C ASP A 461 -2.94 -19.71 19.41
N ASP A 462 -2.40 -18.53 19.06
CA ASP A 462 -1.83 -17.59 20.02
C ASP A 462 -2.86 -17.16 21.09
N ILE A 463 -4.08 -16.82 20.65
CA ILE A 463 -5.19 -16.46 21.55
C ILE A 463 -5.58 -17.67 22.42
N VAL A 464 -5.81 -18.85 21.84
CA VAL A 464 -6.26 -20.04 22.58
C VAL A 464 -5.22 -20.49 23.60
N ASN A 465 -3.94 -20.52 23.22
CA ASN A 465 -2.84 -20.86 24.12
C ASN A 465 -2.74 -19.87 25.30
N THR A 466 -3.15 -18.62 25.09
CA THR A 466 -3.09 -17.58 26.13
C THR A 466 -4.37 -17.52 26.97
N TRP A 467 -5.54 -17.57 26.37
CA TRP A 467 -6.81 -17.22 27.00
C TRP A 467 -7.81 -18.38 27.11
N GLY A 468 -7.47 -19.55 26.55
CA GLY A 468 -8.34 -20.71 26.44
C GLY A 468 -9.23 -20.64 25.19
N GLU A 469 -10.13 -21.61 25.04
CA GLU A 469 -11.10 -21.59 23.95
C GLU A 469 -12.10 -20.43 24.09
N PRO A 470 -12.65 -19.92 22.97
CA PRO A 470 -13.82 -19.04 22.98
C PRO A 470 -14.92 -19.53 23.95
N PRO A 471 -15.59 -18.64 24.71
CA PRO A 471 -15.47 -17.17 24.73
C PRO A 471 -14.34 -16.65 25.65
N GLY A 472 -13.49 -17.53 26.19
CA GLY A 472 -12.54 -17.18 27.24
C GLY A 472 -13.20 -16.84 28.57
N LYS A 473 -12.55 -15.97 29.35
CA LYS A 473 -13.01 -15.59 30.71
C LYS A 473 -13.14 -14.09 30.95
N ALA A 474 -12.61 -13.26 30.05
CA ALA A 474 -12.67 -11.81 30.18
C ALA A 474 -14.07 -11.34 29.84
N MET A 475 -14.76 -10.66 30.79
CA MET A 475 -16.07 -10.06 30.54
C MET A 475 -17.11 -11.07 30.01
N VAL A 476 -17.13 -12.30 30.55
CA VAL A 476 -18.11 -13.33 30.18
C VAL A 476 -19.16 -13.48 31.29
N LEU A 477 -20.43 -13.57 30.88
CA LEU A 477 -21.56 -13.89 31.75
C LEU A 477 -22.47 -14.87 31.00
N ASP A 478 -22.83 -15.99 31.63
CA ASP A 478 -23.69 -17.03 31.04
C ASP A 478 -23.23 -17.50 29.65
N ASP A 479 -21.91 -17.74 29.48
CA ASP A 479 -21.24 -18.10 28.21
C ASP A 479 -21.37 -17.06 27.08
N LYS A 480 -21.75 -15.82 27.41
CA LYS A 480 -21.83 -14.69 26.47
C LYS A 480 -20.77 -13.63 26.78
N ILE A 481 -20.08 -13.17 25.75
CA ILE A 481 -19.13 -12.06 25.85
C ILE A 481 -19.93 -10.75 25.97
N GLN A 482 -19.68 -10.00 27.03
CA GLN A 482 -20.36 -8.76 27.33
C GLN A 482 -19.64 -7.60 26.63
N ILE A 483 -20.32 -6.94 25.70
CA ILE A 483 -19.82 -5.76 24.99
C ILE A 483 -20.44 -4.50 25.61
N THR A 484 -19.61 -3.56 26.03
CA THR A 484 -20.03 -2.36 26.76
C THR A 484 -19.97 -1.11 25.92
N GLY A 485 -20.85 -0.13 26.19
CA GLY A 485 -20.85 1.17 25.54
C GLY A 485 -21.97 2.09 26.04
N VAL A 486 -21.94 3.35 25.63
CA VAL A 486 -23.03 4.32 25.83
C VAL A 486 -23.50 4.80 24.48
N ASN A 487 -24.80 4.64 24.23
CA ASN A 487 -25.43 4.99 22.96
C ASN A 487 -26.03 6.41 23.03
N PHE A 488 -25.64 7.24 22.06
CA PHE A 488 -26.14 8.60 21.86
C PHE A 488 -26.84 8.77 20.50
N GLY A 489 -27.51 7.73 19.99
CA GLY A 489 -28.20 7.72 18.70
C GLY A 489 -27.43 6.88 17.67
N ASN A 490 -26.89 7.53 16.64
CA ASN A 490 -25.93 6.91 15.72
C ASN A 490 -24.47 7.13 16.15
N VAL A 491 -24.24 7.64 17.35
CA VAL A 491 -22.90 7.76 17.94
C VAL A 491 -22.80 6.83 19.14
N MET A 492 -21.78 5.96 19.14
CA MET A 492 -21.49 5.07 20.26
C MET A 492 -20.18 5.51 20.91
N VAL A 493 -20.20 5.72 22.22
CA VAL A 493 -18.99 5.99 23.02
C VAL A 493 -18.62 4.75 23.81
N VAL A 494 -17.37 4.31 23.65
CA VAL A 494 -16.87 3.03 24.18
C VAL A 494 -15.55 3.25 24.87
N VAL A 495 -15.44 2.79 26.11
CA VAL A 495 -14.14 2.72 26.78
C VAL A 495 -13.39 1.51 26.27
N GLN A 496 -12.18 1.74 25.74
CA GLN A 496 -11.40 0.68 25.12
C GLN A 496 -11.22 -0.51 26.09
N PRO A 497 -11.44 -1.75 25.63
CA PRO A 497 -11.30 -2.93 26.48
C PRO A 497 -9.89 -3.09 27.06
N LYS A 498 -9.77 -3.80 28.18
CA LYS A 498 -8.46 -4.14 28.73
C LYS A 498 -7.76 -5.15 27.83
N ARG A 499 -6.58 -4.78 27.31
CA ARG A 499 -5.81 -5.58 26.36
C ARG A 499 -5.51 -7.02 26.83
N GLY A 500 -4.87 -7.18 27.99
CA GLY A 500 -4.23 -8.46 28.35
C GLY A 500 -4.45 -8.91 29.79
N CYS A 501 -5.69 -8.77 30.28
CA CYS A 501 -6.04 -9.29 31.59
C CYS A 501 -7.51 -9.75 31.68
N PHE A 502 -7.78 -10.69 32.59
CA PHE A 502 -9.12 -11.13 33.02
C PHE A 502 -9.13 -11.34 34.54
N GLY A 503 -10.28 -11.11 35.19
CA GLY A 503 -10.46 -11.40 36.63
C GLY A 503 -9.82 -10.41 37.61
N ALA A 504 -10.25 -10.48 38.88
CA ALA A 504 -9.97 -9.42 39.86
C ALA A 504 -8.50 -9.34 40.34
N LYS A 505 -7.71 -10.40 40.20
CA LYS A 505 -6.34 -10.51 40.75
C LYS A 505 -5.27 -10.18 39.70
N CYS A 506 -4.22 -9.48 40.11
CA CYS A 506 -3.02 -9.23 39.30
C CYS A 506 -1.89 -10.17 39.73
N ASP A 507 -2.04 -11.47 39.50
CA ASP A 507 -1.10 -12.51 39.94
C ASP A 507 -0.23 -13.07 38.81
N GLY A 508 -0.22 -12.41 37.65
CA GLY A 508 0.47 -12.88 36.45
C GLY A 508 -0.24 -14.02 35.70
N GLN A 509 -1.24 -14.68 36.30
CA GLN A 509 -2.10 -15.66 35.62
C GLN A 509 -3.32 -14.97 34.99
N ALA A 510 -3.93 -14.07 35.75
CA ALA A 510 -5.04 -13.24 35.32
C ALA A 510 -4.57 -12.01 34.52
N CYS A 511 -3.38 -11.48 34.82
CA CYS A 511 -2.79 -10.30 34.18
C CYS A 511 -1.49 -10.66 33.46
N LYS A 512 -1.61 -11.30 32.29
CA LYS A 512 -0.47 -11.85 31.54
C LYS A 512 0.43 -10.78 30.91
N ILE A 513 -0.15 -9.64 30.56
CA ILE A 513 0.58 -8.51 29.93
C ILE A 513 1.74 -7.98 30.78
N LEU A 514 1.73 -8.20 32.11
CA LEU A 514 2.81 -7.75 33.00
C LEU A 514 4.11 -8.56 32.85
N HIS A 515 4.03 -9.79 32.34
CA HIS A 515 5.17 -10.70 32.23
C HIS A 515 5.42 -11.18 30.80
N ASP A 516 4.47 -10.97 29.89
CA ASP A 516 4.56 -11.37 28.50
C ASP A 516 4.31 -10.16 27.57
N PRO A 517 5.35 -9.59 26.93
CA PRO A 517 5.20 -8.49 25.97
C PRO A 517 4.50 -8.94 24.67
N ALA A 518 4.51 -10.24 24.36
CA ALA A 518 3.84 -10.82 23.19
C ALA A 518 2.39 -11.23 23.50
N CYS A 519 1.88 -10.91 24.69
CA CYS A 519 0.53 -11.28 25.13
C CYS A 519 -0.53 -10.77 24.13
N PRO A 520 -1.27 -11.69 23.46
CA PRO A 520 -2.32 -11.31 22.52
C PRO A 520 -3.51 -10.69 23.24
N PRO A 521 -4.36 -9.92 22.55
CA PRO A 521 -5.61 -9.43 23.13
C PRO A 521 -6.52 -10.58 23.57
N THR A 522 -7.37 -10.33 24.57
CA THR A 522 -8.39 -11.30 24.99
C THR A 522 -9.48 -11.49 23.93
N HIS A 523 -10.24 -12.58 24.02
CA HIS A 523 -11.44 -12.79 23.19
C HIS A 523 -12.40 -11.60 23.23
N GLN A 524 -12.67 -11.03 24.42
CA GLN A 524 -13.55 -9.87 24.53
C GLN A 524 -12.98 -8.63 23.84
N TYR A 525 -11.67 -8.43 23.85
CA TYR A 525 -11.05 -7.31 23.15
C TYR A 525 -11.38 -7.36 21.65
N ILE A 526 -11.05 -8.48 20.98
CA ILE A 526 -11.30 -8.62 19.54
C ILE A 526 -12.79 -8.73 19.19
N ALA A 527 -13.61 -9.32 20.07
CA ALA A 527 -15.06 -9.37 19.92
C ALA A 527 -15.69 -7.96 19.96
N THR A 528 -15.16 -7.06 20.80
CA THR A 528 -15.64 -5.68 20.91
C THR A 528 -15.43 -4.91 19.61
N TYR A 529 -14.23 -4.98 19.04
CA TYR A 529 -13.95 -4.34 17.75
C TYR A 529 -14.81 -4.94 16.63
N HIS A 530 -14.87 -6.27 16.54
CA HIS A 530 -15.71 -6.95 15.55
C HIS A 530 -17.18 -6.56 15.66
N TYR A 531 -17.72 -6.53 16.87
CA TYR A 531 -19.10 -6.13 17.12
C TYR A 531 -19.37 -4.74 16.56
N TYR A 532 -18.56 -3.75 16.93
CA TYR A 532 -18.85 -2.38 16.52
C TYR A 532 -18.66 -2.16 15.03
N GLU A 533 -17.67 -2.81 14.41
CA GLU A 533 -17.42 -2.65 12.98
C GLU A 533 -18.42 -3.39 12.08
N HIS A 534 -18.83 -4.61 12.45
CA HIS A 534 -19.58 -5.51 11.56
C HIS A 534 -21.01 -5.80 12.01
N ILE A 535 -21.29 -5.82 13.31
CA ILE A 535 -22.63 -6.12 13.84
C ILE A 535 -23.42 -4.84 14.09
N TRP A 536 -22.86 -3.90 14.86
CA TRP A 536 -23.42 -2.56 14.99
C TRP A 536 -23.28 -1.78 13.67
N GLY A 537 -22.18 -2.02 12.95
CA GLY A 537 -21.95 -1.52 11.60
C GLY A 537 -21.50 -0.07 11.57
N ALA A 538 -20.43 0.26 12.31
CA ALA A 538 -19.81 1.59 12.25
C ALA A 538 -19.39 1.93 10.82
N ASP A 539 -19.63 3.18 10.41
CA ASP A 539 -19.13 3.71 9.15
C ASP A 539 -17.75 4.35 9.32
N VAL A 540 -17.42 4.82 10.52
CA VAL A 540 -16.12 5.39 10.88
C VAL A 540 -15.81 5.12 12.35
N VAL A 541 -14.53 4.88 12.64
CA VAL A 541 -14.00 4.70 13.99
C VAL A 541 -13.11 5.88 14.34
N ILE A 542 -13.33 6.44 15.53
CA ILE A 542 -12.55 7.55 16.08
C ILE A 542 -11.94 7.10 17.40
N HIS A 543 -10.61 7.04 17.49
CA HIS A 543 -9.93 6.95 18.78
C HIS A 543 -9.58 8.35 19.27
N THR A 544 -9.71 8.58 20.58
CA THR A 544 -9.56 9.91 21.17
C THR A 544 -8.48 9.93 22.25
N GLY A 545 -7.45 10.73 22.02
CA GLY A 545 -6.38 11.02 22.98
C GLY A 545 -5.12 10.18 22.78
N THR A 546 -4.00 10.62 23.36
CA THR A 546 -2.71 9.91 23.27
C THR A 546 -2.43 9.13 24.55
N HIS A 547 -2.25 7.79 24.57
CA HIS A 547 -2.37 6.80 23.48
C HIS A 547 -3.25 5.61 23.91
N GLY A 548 -3.80 4.92 22.92
CA GLY A 548 -4.60 3.71 23.07
C GLY A 548 -3.72 2.47 23.18
N SER A 549 -4.32 1.31 23.45
CA SER A 549 -3.59 0.04 23.58
C SER A 549 -3.57 -0.80 22.31
N MET A 550 -4.41 -0.47 21.32
CA MET A 550 -4.71 -1.31 20.15
C MET A 550 -3.55 -1.36 19.16
N GLU A 551 -3.00 -0.20 18.82
CA GLU A 551 -1.85 -0.02 17.93
C GLU A 551 -0.59 -0.72 18.47
N TRP A 552 -0.53 -0.93 19.79
CA TRP A 552 0.57 -1.62 20.47
C TRP A 552 0.37 -3.13 20.64
N THR A 553 -0.79 -3.68 20.24
CA THR A 553 -1.04 -5.13 20.30
C THR A 553 -0.02 -5.89 19.44
N PRO A 554 0.30 -7.18 19.76
CA PRO A 554 1.41 -7.87 19.10
C PRO A 554 1.27 -7.94 17.57
N GLY A 555 2.41 -7.86 16.87
CA GLY A 555 2.43 -7.82 15.40
C GLY A 555 3.60 -7.03 14.85
N LYS A 556 3.70 -6.96 13.52
CA LYS A 556 4.80 -6.31 12.78
C LYS A 556 4.84 -4.80 13.02
N GLY A 557 6.04 -4.21 13.05
CA GLY A 557 6.24 -2.77 13.28
C GLY A 557 5.54 -1.88 12.24
N VAL A 558 5.57 -2.31 10.98
CA VAL A 558 4.91 -1.70 9.82
C VAL A 558 4.77 -2.75 8.73
N GLY A 559 3.78 -2.60 7.84
CA GLY A 559 3.46 -3.60 6.82
C GLY A 559 2.88 -4.85 7.48
N LEU A 560 1.68 -4.71 8.05
CA LEU A 560 1.03 -5.77 8.81
C LEU A 560 0.50 -6.89 7.91
N THR A 561 0.47 -8.11 8.46
CA THR A 561 -0.26 -9.26 7.92
C THR A 561 -1.64 -9.38 8.56
N GLU A 562 -2.51 -10.21 8.00
CA GLU A 562 -3.80 -10.62 8.60
C GLU A 562 -3.68 -11.29 9.98
N SER A 563 -2.47 -11.69 10.39
CA SER A 563 -2.22 -12.26 11.73
C SER A 563 -1.80 -11.22 12.76
N CYS A 564 -1.65 -9.95 12.38
CA CYS A 564 -1.28 -8.89 13.31
C CYS A 564 -2.53 -8.38 14.03
N TYR A 565 -2.50 -8.35 15.36
CA TYR A 565 -3.67 -7.94 16.14
C TYR A 565 -4.18 -6.51 15.87
N PRO A 566 -3.34 -5.52 15.54
CA PRO A 566 -3.84 -4.22 15.13
C PRO A 566 -4.68 -4.28 13.83
N ASP A 567 -4.29 -5.13 12.86
CA ASP A 567 -5.04 -5.37 11.62
C ASP A 567 -6.36 -6.10 11.88
N ILE A 568 -6.33 -7.11 12.76
CA ILE A 568 -7.52 -7.84 13.22
C ILE A 568 -8.52 -6.90 13.91
N CYS A 569 -8.04 -5.93 14.70
CA CYS A 569 -8.91 -5.03 15.45
C CYS A 569 -9.55 -3.95 14.58
N MET A 570 -8.81 -3.29 13.68
CA MET A 570 -9.33 -2.16 12.89
C MET A 570 -9.97 -2.54 11.56
N SER A 571 -9.79 -3.79 11.14
CA SER A 571 -10.26 -4.36 9.88
C SER A 571 -10.17 -3.40 8.69
N ASN A 572 -11.30 -2.89 8.20
CA ASN A 572 -11.43 -2.15 6.95
C ASN A 572 -12.22 -0.84 7.09
N LYS A 573 -12.50 -0.37 8.32
CA LYS A 573 -13.22 0.89 8.52
C LYS A 573 -12.28 2.10 8.46
N PRO A 574 -12.76 3.26 7.96
CA PRO A 574 -12.08 4.52 8.11
C PRO A 574 -11.75 4.77 9.57
N HIS A 575 -10.48 5.06 9.85
CA HIS A 575 -9.96 5.24 11.21
C HIS A 575 -9.38 6.64 11.37
N LEU A 576 -10.04 7.46 12.17
CA LEU A 576 -9.58 8.77 12.58
C LEU A 576 -9.02 8.69 13.99
N TYR A 577 -7.95 9.42 14.26
CA TYR A 577 -7.34 9.39 15.58
C TYR A 577 -6.90 10.78 16.02
N ILE A 578 -7.52 11.28 17.08
CA ILE A 578 -7.16 12.56 17.70
C ILE A 578 -5.90 12.36 18.53
N TYR A 579 -4.81 13.00 18.13
CA TYR A 579 -3.46 12.73 18.67
C TYR A 579 -2.72 14.02 19.05
N ASN A 580 -1.84 13.97 20.03
CA ASN A 580 -1.09 15.15 20.46
C ASN A 580 0.03 15.48 19.44
N SER A 581 0.08 16.74 19.01
CA SER A 581 1.09 17.25 18.05
C SER A 581 2.54 17.18 18.58
N ASP A 582 2.72 17.20 19.91
CA ASP A 582 4.05 17.10 20.55
C ASP A 582 4.63 15.68 20.58
N ASN A 583 3.84 14.66 20.21
CA ASN A 583 4.21 13.25 20.28
C ASN A 583 4.14 12.54 18.90
N PRO A 584 4.89 13.03 17.90
CA PRO A 584 4.85 12.47 16.56
C PRO A 584 5.35 11.02 16.51
N SER A 585 6.28 10.63 17.38
CA SER A 585 6.85 9.27 17.39
C SER A 585 5.81 8.19 17.67
N GLU A 586 4.93 8.39 18.65
CA GLU A 586 3.86 7.44 18.92
C GLU A 586 2.70 7.58 17.91
N GLY A 587 2.42 8.79 17.43
CA GLY A 587 1.46 9.00 16.34
C GLY A 587 1.81 8.20 15.08
N LEU A 588 3.10 8.11 14.72
CA LEU A 588 3.55 7.25 13.61
C LEU A 588 3.23 5.77 13.84
N VAL A 589 3.25 5.30 15.09
CA VAL A 589 2.86 3.91 15.41
C VAL A 589 1.38 3.70 15.10
N ALA A 590 0.51 4.64 15.46
CA ALA A 590 -0.90 4.61 15.07
C ALA A 590 -1.07 4.65 13.54
N LYS A 591 -0.40 5.57 12.82
CA LYS A 591 -0.47 5.61 11.35
C LYS A 591 -0.07 4.29 10.69
N ARG A 592 0.99 3.66 11.18
CA ARG A 592 1.61 2.47 10.56
C ARG A 592 1.03 1.13 11.00
N ARG A 593 0.44 1.07 12.21
CA ARG A 593 -0.10 -0.17 12.78
C ARG A 593 -1.62 -0.18 12.92
N SER A 594 -2.29 0.96 12.95
CA SER A 594 -3.76 1.00 12.92
C SER A 594 -4.31 1.72 11.70
N TYR A 595 -3.42 2.10 10.78
CA TYR A 595 -3.76 2.79 9.54
C TYR A 595 -4.52 4.09 9.82
N ALA A 596 -4.25 4.74 10.94
CA ALA A 596 -4.98 5.92 11.38
C ALA A 596 -4.70 7.13 10.48
N THR A 597 -5.75 7.91 10.23
CA THR A 597 -5.62 9.31 9.80
C THR A 597 -5.56 10.16 11.06
N LEU A 598 -4.36 10.67 11.38
CA LEU A 598 -4.19 11.51 12.57
C LEU A 598 -4.78 12.89 12.33
N ILE A 599 -5.51 13.37 13.33
CA ILE A 599 -5.96 14.74 13.45
C ILE A 599 -5.28 15.26 14.71
N ASP A 600 -4.30 16.15 14.54
CA ASP A 600 -3.51 16.60 15.67
C ASP A 600 -4.24 17.66 16.52
N HIS A 601 -3.84 17.76 17.79
CA HIS A 601 -4.23 18.84 18.69
C HIS A 601 -2.99 19.44 19.38
N MET A 602 -3.17 20.68 19.85
CA MET A 602 -2.15 21.43 20.60
C MET A 602 -1.99 20.96 22.03
#